data_AF-A0A1F5V4Z7-F1
#
_entry.id   AF-A0A1F5V4Z7-F1
#
_cell.length_a   1.000
_cell.length_b   1.000
_cell.length_c   1.000
_cell.angle_alpha   90.00
_cell.angle_beta   90.00
_cell.angle_gamma   90.00
#
_symmetry.space_group_name_H-M   'P 1'
#
loop_
_entity.id
_entity.type
_entity.pdbx_description
1 polymer ?
#
loop_
_entity_poly.entity_id
_entity_poly.type
_entity_poly.pdbx_seq_one_letter_code
_entity_poly.pdbx_strand_id
1 'polypeptide(L)' 'MTKQEAAIISTYTGILIGEFSDMHEYIEKIMNRPVFTHELGDHKIVKEIKQKSKQDFINILIKEK' A
#
# COMPACT_ATOMS: atom_id res chain seq x y z
N MET A 1 -1.22 13.10 -8.10
CA MET A 1 -0.94 12.16 -7.01
C MET A 1 -1.57 12.66 -5.73
N THR A 2 -2.60 11.97 -5.26
CA THR A 2 -3.24 12.17 -3.96
C THR A 2 -2.52 11.36 -2.87
N LYS A 3 -2.83 11.62 -1.59
CA LYS A 3 -2.32 10.80 -0.47
C LYS A 3 -2.68 9.31 -0.62
N GLN A 4 -3.92 9.05 -1.02
CA GLN A 4 -4.41 7.68 -1.28
C GLN A 4 -3.58 6.99 -2.37
N GLU A 5 -3.30 7.69 -3.48
CA GLU A 5 -2.49 7.14 -4.57
C GLU A 5 -1.04 6.86 -4.12
N ALA A 6 -0.44 7.76 -3.32
CA ALA A 6 0.89 7.55 -2.77
C ALA A 6 0.94 6.33 -1.83
N ALA A 7 -0.07 6.13 -0.98
CA ALA A 7 -0.21 4.97 -0.11
C ALA A 7 -0.34 3.66 -0.92
N ILE A 8 -1.16 3.64 -1.97
CA ILE A 8 -1.34 2.48 -2.87
C ILE A 8 -0.01 2.12 -3.54
N ILE A 9 0.68 3.12 -4.13
CA ILE A 9 1.97 2.90 -4.81
C ILE A 9 3.01 2.38 -3.83
N SER A 10 3.10 2.97 -2.65
CA SER A 10 4.05 2.56 -1.62
C SER A 10 3.82 1.11 -1.20
N THR A 11 2.56 0.73 -1.02
CA THR A 11 2.14 -0.62 -0.62
C THR A 11 2.44 -1.67 -1.69
N TYR A 12 2.23 -1.34 -2.97
CA TYR A 12 2.47 -2.29 -4.06
C TYR A 12 3.95 -2.45 -4.43
N THR A 13 4.70 -1.34 -4.40
CA THR A 13 6.12 -1.30 -4.82
C THR A 13 7.07 -1.66 -3.68
N GLY A 14 6.69 -1.38 -2.43
CA GLY A 14 7.58 -1.44 -1.28
C GLY A 14 8.48 -0.21 -1.13
N ILE A 15 8.26 0.85 -1.91
CA ILE A 15 9.01 2.11 -1.85
C ILE A 15 8.10 3.19 -1.26
N LEU A 16 8.44 3.69 -0.07
CA LEU A 16 7.61 4.69 0.61
C LEU A 16 7.59 6.03 -0.16
N ILE A 17 6.38 6.51 -0.44
CA ILE A 17 6.06 7.83 -0.98
C ILE A 17 5.11 8.52 0.00
N GLY A 18 5.51 9.67 0.54
CA GLY A 18 4.72 10.37 1.56
C GLY A 18 4.91 9.80 2.96
N GLU A 19 3.84 9.81 3.76
CA GLU A 19 3.89 9.43 5.18
C GLU A 19 3.69 7.92 5.38
N PHE A 20 4.46 7.34 6.31
CA PHE A 20 4.31 5.94 6.68
C PHE A 20 2.91 5.64 7.23
N SER A 21 2.31 6.56 7.99
CA SER A 21 0.97 6.40 8.55
C SER A 21 -0.10 6.24 7.48
N ASP A 22 -0.02 6.99 6.38
CA ASP A 22 -1.00 6.93 5.28
C ASP A 22 -0.90 5.56 4.55
N MET A 23 0.32 5.07 4.35
CA MET A 23 0.58 3.74 3.78
C MET A 23 0.12 2.63 4.72
N HIS A 24 0.43 2.74 6.01
CA HIS A 24 0.09 1.76 7.03
C HIS A 24 -1.43 1.65 7.25
N GLU A 25 -2.15 2.78 7.31
CA GLU A 25 -3.61 2.81 7.37
C GLU A 25 -4.25 2.12 6.15
N TYR A 26 -3.72 2.36 4.94
CA TYR A 26 -4.17 1.68 3.74
C TYR A 26 -3.92 0.16 3.80
N ILE A 27 -2.75 -0.27 4.30
CA ILE A 27 -2.45 -1.70 4.51
C ILE A 27 -3.49 -2.34 5.44
N GLU A 28 -3.78 -1.73 6.58
CA GLU A 28 -4.75 -2.27 7.54
C GLU A 28 -6.15 -2.36 6.93
N LYS A 29 -6.54 -1.37 6.11
CA LYS A 29 -7.81 -1.38 5.37
C LYS A 29 -7.93 -2.57 4.41
N ILE A 30 -6.92 -2.85 3.59
CA ILE A 30 -6.98 -3.97 2.61
C ILE A 30 -6.77 -5.35 3.27
N MET A 31 -6.08 -5.38 4.40
CA MET A 31 -5.88 -6.58 5.21
C MET A 31 -7.09 -6.88 6.10
N ASN A 32 -7.95 -5.88 6.34
CA ASN A 32 -9.11 -5.96 7.24
C ASN A 32 -8.74 -6.43 8.65
N ARG A 33 -7.56 -5.99 9.12
CA ARG A 33 -7.04 -6.24 10.47
C ARG A 33 -5.90 -5.26 10.77
N PRO A 34 -5.59 -5.01 12.05
CA PRO A 34 -4.34 -4.37 12.41
C PRO A 34 -3.14 -5.15 11.85
N VAL A 35 -2.11 -4.43 11.39
CA VAL A 35 -0.86 -5.03 10.90
C VAL A 35 0.28 -4.44 11.69
N PHE A 36 1.05 -5.26 12.38
CA PHE A 36 2.18 -4.78 13.15
C PHE A 36 3.41 -4.57 12.28
N THR A 37 4.26 -3.62 12.66
CA THR A 37 5.46 -3.24 11.89
C THR A 37 6.42 -4.41 11.66
N HIS A 38 6.52 -5.36 12.59
CA HIS A 38 7.35 -6.56 12.42
C HIS A 38 6.81 -7.53 11.36
N GLU A 39 5.50 -7.52 11.09
CA GLU A 39 4.88 -8.31 10.01
C GLU A 39 5.29 -7.79 8.62
N LEU A 40 5.64 -6.50 8.52
CA LEU A 40 6.13 -5.91 7.26
C LEU A 40 7.53 -6.41 6.87
N GLY A 41 8.20 -7.19 7.71
CA GLY A 41 9.41 -7.95 7.38
C GLY A 41 9.15 -9.40 6.95
N ASP A 42 7.93 -9.91 7.12
CA ASP A 42 7.58 -11.29 6.75
C ASP A 42 7.25 -11.38 5.25
N HIS A 43 8.00 -12.21 4.53
CA HIS A 43 7.84 -12.36 3.08
C HIS A 43 6.45 -12.83 2.64
N LYS A 44 5.75 -13.65 3.44
CA LYS A 44 4.41 -14.14 3.10
C LYS A 44 3.40 -13.01 3.26
N ILE A 45 3.49 -12.25 4.35
CA ILE A 45 2.59 -11.13 4.65
C ILE A 45 2.80 -10.00 3.63
N VAL A 46 4.05 -9.63 3.35
CA VAL A 46 4.38 -8.63 2.32
C VAL A 46 3.86 -9.05 0.94
N LYS A 47 3.96 -10.34 0.60
CA LYS A 47 3.41 -10.87 -0.66
C LYS A 47 1.88 -10.75 -0.70
N GLU A 48 1.20 -11.04 0.40
CA GLU A 48 -0.25 -10.89 0.51
C GLU A 48 -0.69 -9.41 0.37
N ILE A 49 -0.04 -8.51 1.11
CA ILE A 49 -0.28 -7.05 1.05
C ILE A 49 -0.14 -6.56 -0.40
N LYS A 50 0.94 -6.96 -1.08
CA LYS A 50 1.17 -6.60 -2.49
C LYS A 50 0.12 -7.16 -3.44
N GLN A 51 -0.36 -8.38 -3.20
CA GLN A 51 -1.42 -8.97 -4.02
C GLN A 51 -2.75 -8.24 -3.85
N LYS A 52 -3.11 -7.89 -2.60
CA LYS A 52 -4.33 -7.16 -2.28
C LYS A 52 -4.33 -5.72 -2.82
N SER A 53 -3.19 -5.03 -2.81
CA SER A 53 -3.07 -3.67 -3.36
C SER A 53 -2.95 -3.60 -4.88
N LYS A 54 -2.70 -4.72 -5.56
CA LYS A 54 -2.43 -4.77 -7.00
C LYS A 54 -3.55 -4.14 -7.84
N GLN A 55 -4.81 -4.42 -7.51
CA GLN A 55 -5.93 -3.93 -8.30
C GLN A 55 -6.07 -2.41 -8.21
N ASP A 56 -5.92 -1.86 -7.00
CA ASP A 56 -5.94 -0.41 -6.78
C ASP A 56 -4.77 0.27 -7.50
N PHE A 57 -3.58 -0.34 -7.47
CA PHE A 57 -2.40 0.16 -8.17
C PHE A 57 -2.60 0.25 -9.68
N ILE A 58 -3.19 -0.79 -10.30
CA ILE A 58 -3.48 -0.82 -11.74
C ILE A 58 -4.54 0.22 -12.11
N ASN A 59 -5.47 0.53 -11.20
CA ASN A 59 -6.58 1.44 -11.45
C ASN A 59 -6.23 2.92 -11.21
N ILE A 60 -4.97 3.25 -10.90
CA ILE A 60 -4.54 4.65 -10.75
C ILE A 60 -4.69 5.37 -12.08
N LEU A 61 -5.50 6.44 -12.10
CA LEU A 61 -5.75 7.23 -13.30
C LEU A 61 -4.58 8.17 -13.59
N ILE A 62 -4.05 8.09 -14.80
CA ILE A 62 -3.05 9.04 -15.29
C ILE A 62 -3.78 10.29 -15.76
N LYS A 63 -3.44 11.45 -15.18
CA LYS A 63 -3.91 12.76 -15.63
C LYS A 63 -2.72 13.53 -16.19
N GLU A 64 -2.79 13.86 -17.48
CA GLU A 64 -1.83 14.77 -18.11
C GLU A 64 -2.10 16.20 -17.65
N LYS A 65 -1.03 17.00 -17.56
CA LYS A 65 -1.11 18.42 -17.18
C LYS A 65 -1.44 19.28 -18.38
#